data_AF-A0A920AJY7-F1
#
_entry.id   AF-A0A920AJY7-F1
#
_cell.length_a   1.000
_cell.length_b   1.000
_cell.length_c   1.000
_cell.angle_alpha   90.00
_cell.angle_beta   90.00
_cell.angle_gamma   90.00
#
_symmetry.space_group_name_H-M   'P 1'
#
loop_
_entity.id
_entity.type
_entity.pdbx_description
1 polymer ?
#
loop_
_entity_poly.entity_id
_entity_poly.type
_entity_poly.pdbx_seq_one_letter_code
_entity_poly.pdbx_strand_id
1 'polypeptide(L)'
;MITNNLRGDKPEQLGLTYSVLKEVNPKIVCTHLSAYGRNNERSAWPGFDYLMQAEAGWMELTGEIGSNPQRAGLSLVDYMTGMNNLFAIMMGVVYARNSGQGCDFDVSLLDTAIFQLSYPALWSLNEQY
;
A
#
# COMPACT_ATOMS: atom_id res chain seq x y z
N MET A 1 13.25 5.13 -12.74
CA MET A 1 12.13 4.68 -11.89
C MET A 1 11.16 5.82 -11.74
N ILE A 2 9.88 5.53 -11.55
CA ILE A 2 8.86 6.50 -11.18
C ILE A 2 8.05 5.93 -10.02
N THR A 3 7.71 6.78 -9.06
CA THR A 3 6.79 6.45 -7.97
C THR A 3 5.74 7.53 -7.90
N ASN A 4 4.48 7.15 -7.65
CA ASN A 4 3.41 8.10 -7.48
C ASN A 4 2.40 7.60 -6.45
N ASN A 5 1.71 8.53 -5.81
CA ASN A 5 0.61 8.28 -4.88
C ASN A 5 -0.67 9.04 -5.28
N LEU A 6 -0.89 9.18 -6.58
CA LEU A 6 -2.03 9.90 -7.12
C LEU A 6 -3.30 9.05 -6.99
N ARG A 7 -4.44 9.70 -6.78
CA ARG A 7 -5.73 9.00 -6.59
C ARG A 7 -6.40 8.66 -7.92
N GLY A 8 -7.03 7.49 -7.98
CA GLY A 8 -7.97 7.12 -9.03
C GLY A 8 -7.28 6.97 -10.37
N ASP A 9 -7.90 7.52 -11.42
CA ASP A 9 -7.47 7.43 -12.82
C ASP A 9 -6.40 8.48 -13.22
N LYS A 10 -5.90 9.28 -12.27
CA LYS A 10 -4.90 10.30 -12.53
C LYS A 10 -3.57 9.75 -13.09
N PRO A 11 -3.01 8.64 -12.59
CA PRO A 11 -1.80 8.06 -13.17
C PRO A 11 -2.00 7.72 -14.65
N GLU A 12 -3.14 7.14 -15.01
CA GLU A 12 -3.51 6.82 -16.39
C GLU A 12 -3.66 8.07 -17.24
N GLN A 13 -4.39 9.08 -16.76
CA GLN A 13 -4.59 10.36 -17.47
C GLN A 13 -3.27 11.10 -17.74
N LEU A 14 -2.30 10.99 -16.82
CA LEU A 14 -0.99 11.63 -16.94
C LEU A 14 0.04 10.75 -17.67
N GLY A 15 -0.31 9.52 -18.08
CA GLY A 15 0.62 8.59 -18.73
C GLY A 15 1.73 8.09 -17.81
N LEU A 16 1.52 8.08 -16.50
CA LEU A 16 2.50 7.67 -15.48
C LEU A 16 2.39 6.18 -15.13
N THR A 17 1.94 5.36 -16.06
CA THR A 17 1.78 3.91 -15.90
C THR A 17 2.90 3.15 -16.58
N TYR A 18 3.19 1.95 -16.10
CA TYR A 18 4.18 1.08 -16.73
C TYR A 18 3.84 0.76 -18.18
N SER A 19 2.55 0.57 -18.51
CA SER A 19 2.12 0.25 -19.87
C SER A 19 2.51 1.32 -20.88
N VAL A 20 2.47 2.60 -20.49
CA VAL A 20 2.88 3.75 -21.32
C VAL A 20 4.40 3.92 -21.28
N LEU A 21 4.98 3.97 -20.08
CA LEU A 21 6.38 4.36 -19.91
C LEU A 21 7.39 3.33 -20.41
N LYS A 22 7.02 2.03 -20.45
CA LYS A 22 7.90 0.96 -20.95
C LYS A 22 8.25 1.11 -22.44
N GLU A 23 7.41 1.79 -23.21
CA GLU A 23 7.65 2.04 -24.65
C GLU A 23 8.87 2.95 -24.85
N VAL A 24 9.10 3.88 -23.91
CA VAL A 24 10.25 4.80 -23.93
C VAL A 24 11.46 4.17 -23.23
N ASN A 25 11.23 3.46 -22.11
CA ASN A 25 12.29 2.83 -21.35
C ASN A 25 11.87 1.42 -20.91
N PRO A 26 12.29 0.36 -21.63
CA PRO A 26 11.95 -1.03 -21.27
C PRO A 26 12.44 -1.47 -19.89
N LYS A 27 13.39 -0.75 -19.28
CA LYS A 27 13.93 -1.01 -17.93
C LYS A 27 13.24 -0.19 -16.84
N ILE A 28 12.17 0.55 -17.14
CA ILE A 28 11.53 1.42 -16.14
C ILE A 28 10.84 0.62 -15.04
N VAL A 29 11.13 0.97 -13.81
CA VAL A 29 10.41 0.49 -12.62
C VAL A 29 9.37 1.54 -12.27
N CYS A 30 8.11 1.12 -12.22
CA CYS A 30 6.98 1.96 -11.80
C CYS A 30 6.44 1.42 -10.48
N THR A 31 6.16 2.30 -9.54
CA THR A 31 5.37 1.96 -8.35
C THR A 31 4.21 2.92 -8.16
N HIS A 32 3.09 2.36 -7.76
CA HIS A 32 1.89 3.11 -7.42
C HIS A 32 1.51 2.82 -5.97
N LEU A 33 1.47 3.85 -5.15
CA LEU A 33 1.09 3.77 -3.74
C LEU A 33 -0.30 4.39 -3.55
N SER A 34 -1.30 3.57 -3.23
CA SER A 34 -2.67 4.04 -3.06
C SER A 34 -3.26 3.63 -1.71
N ALA A 35 -4.49 4.03 -1.41
CA ALA A 35 -5.16 3.63 -0.18
C ALA A 35 -5.60 2.16 -0.21
N TYR A 36 -6.30 1.76 -1.28
CA TYR A 36 -7.00 0.48 -1.39
C TYR A 36 -6.47 -0.43 -2.51
N GLY A 37 -5.35 -0.08 -3.14
CA GLY A 37 -4.78 -0.82 -4.27
C GLY A 37 -5.51 -0.56 -5.59
N ARG A 38 -5.06 -1.22 -6.65
CA ARG A 38 -5.64 -1.11 -8.00
C ARG A 38 -6.61 -2.27 -8.28
N ASN A 39 -7.37 -2.14 -9.37
CA ASN A 39 -8.22 -3.21 -9.92
C ASN A 39 -9.31 -3.73 -8.98
N ASN A 40 -9.89 -2.85 -8.15
CA ASN A 40 -11.02 -3.15 -7.29
C ASN A 40 -12.00 -1.97 -7.22
N GLU A 41 -13.18 -2.20 -6.64
CA GLU A 41 -14.26 -1.21 -6.53
C GLU A 41 -13.89 0.04 -5.71
N ARG A 42 -12.89 -0.05 -4.83
CA ARG A 42 -12.40 1.03 -3.97
C ARG A 42 -11.14 1.71 -4.50
N SER A 43 -10.66 1.35 -5.70
CA SER A 43 -9.44 1.92 -6.29
C SER A 43 -9.45 3.45 -6.42
N ALA A 44 -10.63 4.07 -6.56
CA ALA A 44 -10.79 5.52 -6.62
C ALA A 44 -11.09 6.19 -5.26
N TRP A 45 -11.29 5.40 -4.20
CA TRP A 45 -11.68 5.93 -2.90
C TRP A 45 -10.53 6.73 -2.27
N PRO A 46 -10.84 7.82 -1.54
CA PRO A 46 -9.84 8.52 -0.75
C PRO A 46 -9.43 7.63 0.44
N GLY A 47 -8.16 7.70 0.81
CA GLY A 47 -7.70 7.07 2.05
C GLY A 47 -6.65 7.93 2.73
N PHE A 48 -6.64 7.78 4.05
CA PHE A 48 -5.69 8.38 4.97
C PHE A 48 -5.31 7.31 5.98
N ASP A 49 -4.14 7.44 6.57
CA ASP A 49 -3.63 6.54 7.60
C ASP A 49 -4.68 6.11 8.63
N TYR A 50 -5.37 7.07 9.27
CA TYR A 50 -6.36 6.75 10.30
C TYR A 50 -7.58 6.00 9.76
N LEU A 51 -7.96 6.19 8.48
CA LEU A 51 -9.02 5.38 7.87
C LEU A 51 -8.57 3.93 7.75
N MET A 52 -7.31 3.69 7.40
CA MET A 52 -6.75 2.34 7.29
C MET A 52 -6.57 1.70 8.67
N GLN A 53 -6.19 2.48 9.68
CA GLN A 53 -6.18 2.01 11.08
C GLN A 53 -7.57 1.55 11.52
N ALA A 54 -8.63 2.30 11.16
CA ALA A 54 -10.00 1.90 11.48
C ALA A 54 -10.43 0.65 10.69
N GLU A 55 -10.26 0.67 9.37
CA GLU A 55 -10.70 -0.42 8.48
C GLU A 55 -9.95 -1.73 8.74
N ALA A 56 -8.67 -1.67 9.09
CA ALA A 56 -7.87 -2.83 9.47
C ALA A 56 -8.03 -3.23 10.95
N GLY A 57 -8.88 -2.56 11.73
CA GLY A 57 -9.15 -2.93 13.13
C GLY A 57 -8.03 -2.58 14.12
N TRP A 58 -7.02 -1.78 13.73
CA TRP A 58 -5.97 -1.34 14.65
C TRP A 58 -6.52 -0.49 15.80
N MET A 59 -7.58 0.27 15.54
CA MET A 59 -8.18 1.11 16.58
C MET A 59 -8.83 0.30 17.70
N GLU A 60 -9.37 -0.89 17.38
CA GLU A 60 -9.93 -1.80 18.39
C GLU A 60 -8.83 -2.37 19.30
N LEU A 61 -7.64 -2.59 18.72
CA LEU A 61 -6.47 -3.11 19.42
C LEU A 61 -5.71 -2.05 20.23
N THR A 62 -6.09 -0.78 20.10
CA THR A 62 -5.32 0.34 20.63
C THR A 62 -6.14 1.13 21.64
N GLY A 63 -5.61 1.29 22.85
CA GLY A 63 -6.25 2.04 23.93
C GLY A 63 -6.44 1.22 25.19
N GLU A 64 -7.23 1.74 26.12
CA GLU A 64 -7.58 1.04 27.37
C GLU A 64 -8.73 0.07 27.14
N ILE A 65 -8.70 -1.07 27.84
CA ILE A 65 -9.77 -2.07 27.79
C ILE A 65 -11.08 -1.44 28.25
N GLY A 66 -12.13 -1.58 27.43
CA GLY A 66 -13.46 -1.02 27.72
C GLY A 66 -13.62 0.46 27.36
N SER A 67 -12.59 1.11 26.81
CA SER A 67 -12.69 2.42 26.18
C SER A 67 -13.13 2.32 24.72
N ASN A 68 -13.50 3.44 24.10
CA ASN A 68 -13.77 3.47 22.67
C ASN A 68 -12.49 3.22 21.85
N PRO A 69 -12.58 2.65 20.63
CA PRO A 69 -11.42 2.42 19.77
C PRO A 69 -10.59 3.68 19.56
N GLN A 70 -9.26 3.57 19.72
CA GLN A 70 -8.37 4.72 19.65
C GLN A 70 -7.38 4.58 18.49
N ARG A 71 -7.12 5.68 17.78
CA ARG A 71 -6.05 5.70 16.79
C ARG A 71 -4.67 5.73 17.45
N ALA A 72 -3.67 5.19 16.77
CA ALA A 72 -2.29 5.50 17.09
C ALA A 72 -2.02 7.00 16.92
N GLY A 73 -1.15 7.57 17.76
CA GLY A 73 -0.82 8.99 17.73
C GLY A 73 0.01 9.44 16.52
N LEU A 74 0.60 8.48 15.79
CA LEU A 74 1.43 8.72 14.60
C LEU A 74 0.83 8.02 13.39
N SER A 75 1.25 8.45 12.19
CA SER A 75 0.85 7.87 10.91
C SER A 75 1.62 6.57 10.62
N LEU A 76 1.36 5.55 11.42
CA LEU A 76 2.09 4.29 11.37
C LEU A 76 1.84 3.50 10.08
N VAL A 77 0.63 3.51 9.53
CA VAL A 77 0.31 2.86 8.25
C VAL A 77 1.04 3.56 7.11
N ASP A 78 1.06 4.90 7.10
CA ASP A 78 1.82 5.66 6.10
C ASP A 78 3.32 5.33 6.13
N TYR A 79 3.92 5.26 7.32
CA TYR A 79 5.34 4.94 7.48
C TYR A 79 5.66 3.53 6.96
N MET A 80 4.88 2.54 7.39
CA MET A 80 5.07 1.15 6.97
C MET A 80 4.84 0.98 5.47
N THR A 81 3.82 1.64 4.90
CA THR A 81 3.53 1.55 3.46
C THR A 81 4.61 2.24 2.64
N GLY A 82 5.14 3.36 3.13
CA GLY A 82 6.32 4.01 2.54
C GLY A 82 7.54 3.09 2.52
N MET A 83 7.78 2.33 3.59
CA MET A 83 8.84 1.32 3.64
C MET A 83 8.59 0.17 2.65
N ASN A 84 7.35 -0.34 2.57
CA ASN A 84 6.97 -1.37 1.59
C ASN A 84 7.20 -0.89 0.15
N ASN A 85 6.84 0.36 -0.16
CA ASN A 85 7.09 0.96 -1.46
C ASN A 85 8.59 1.12 -1.75
N LEU A 86 9.39 1.51 -0.75
CA LEU A 86 10.85 1.54 -0.90
C LEU A 86 11.42 0.14 -1.22
N PHE A 87 10.96 -0.91 -0.54
CA PHE A 87 11.37 -2.28 -0.85
C PHE A 87 10.97 -2.70 -2.26
N ALA A 88 9.74 -2.39 -2.69
CA ALA A 88 9.28 -2.65 -4.06
C ALA A 88 10.18 -1.96 -5.10
N ILE A 89 10.50 -0.68 -4.89
CA ILE A 89 11.43 0.09 -5.73
C ILE A 89 12.79 -0.60 -5.79
N MET A 90 13.38 -0.94 -4.63
CA MET A 90 14.71 -1.53 -4.54
C MET A 90 14.76 -2.89 -5.26
N MET A 91 13.77 -3.75 -5.04
CA MET A 91 13.64 -5.02 -5.74
C MET A 91 13.49 -4.82 -7.25
N GLY A 92 12.65 -3.88 -7.67
CA GLY A 92 12.46 -3.57 -9.09
C GLY A 92 13.71 -3.07 -9.77
N VAL A 93 14.49 -2.21 -9.11
CA VAL A 93 15.75 -1.68 -9.67
C VAL A 93 16.78 -2.80 -9.82
N VAL A 94 16.89 -3.69 -8.83
CA VAL A 94 17.79 -4.86 -8.93
C VAL A 94 17.32 -5.80 -10.04
N TYR A 95 16.02 -6.08 -10.13
CA TYR A 95 15.43 -6.89 -11.19
C TYR A 95 15.76 -6.31 -12.57
N ALA A 96 15.47 -5.02 -12.79
CA ALA A 96 15.68 -4.37 -14.09
C ALA A 96 17.15 -4.27 -14.50
N ARG A 97 18.08 -4.16 -13.53
CA ARG A 97 19.52 -4.25 -13.79
C ARG A 97 19.93 -5.62 -14.31
N ASN A 98 19.36 -6.69 -13.74
CA ASN A 98 19.75 -8.06 -14.04
C ASN A 98 19.03 -8.63 -15.27
N SER A 99 17.72 -8.39 -15.42
CA SER A 99 16.88 -8.94 -16.48
C SER A 99 16.87 -8.08 -17.74
N GLY A 100 17.23 -6.80 -17.62
CA GLY A 100 17.03 -5.81 -18.68
C GLY A 100 15.57 -5.42 -18.91
N GLN A 101 14.64 -5.83 -18.04
CA GLN A 101 13.21 -5.53 -18.11
C GLN A 101 12.73 -4.84 -16.83
N GLY A 102 11.87 -3.84 -16.99
CA GLY A 102 11.21 -3.13 -15.92
C GLY A 102 10.11 -3.94 -15.24
N CYS A 103 9.41 -3.28 -14.32
CA CYS A 103 8.29 -3.88 -13.59
C CYS A 103 7.33 -2.80 -13.07
N ASP A 104 6.15 -3.25 -12.68
CA ASP A 104 5.08 -2.42 -12.14
C ASP A 104 4.64 -2.97 -10.79
N PHE A 105 4.75 -2.17 -9.73
CA PHE A 105 4.33 -2.56 -8.39
C PHE A 105 3.12 -1.77 -7.94
N ASP A 106 2.16 -2.49 -7.35
CA ASP A 106 1.03 -1.93 -6.62
C ASP A 106 1.31 -2.08 -5.12
N VAL A 107 1.19 -0.98 -4.39
CA VAL A 107 1.37 -0.95 -2.94
C VAL A 107 0.18 -0.20 -2.36
N SER A 108 -0.49 -0.77 -1.37
CA SER A 108 -1.63 -0.12 -0.74
C SER A 108 -1.47 0.05 0.77
N LEU A 109 -2.06 1.13 1.29
CA LEU A 109 -2.12 1.39 2.72
C LEU A 109 -2.93 0.28 3.43
N LEU A 110 -4.06 -0.15 2.85
CA LEU A 110 -4.92 -1.17 3.44
C LEU A 110 -4.24 -2.54 3.50
N ASP A 111 -3.58 -2.98 2.43
CA ASP A 111 -2.86 -4.26 2.44
C ASP A 111 -1.74 -4.24 3.47
N THR A 112 -1.03 -3.11 3.59
CA THR A 112 0.00 -2.93 4.61
C THR A 112 -0.59 -2.97 6.02
N ALA A 113 -1.72 -2.31 6.24
CA ALA A 113 -2.38 -2.28 7.55
C ALA A 113 -2.87 -3.67 7.98
N ILE A 114 -3.48 -4.42 7.06
CA ILE A 114 -3.95 -5.79 7.31
C ILE A 114 -2.76 -6.72 7.55
N PHE A 115 -1.70 -6.63 6.73
CA PHE A 115 -0.49 -7.44 6.90
C PHE A 115 0.13 -7.26 8.29
N GLN A 116 0.15 -6.03 8.81
CA GLN A 116 0.76 -5.74 10.10
C GLN A 116 -0.01 -6.34 11.29
N LEU A 117 -1.28 -6.70 11.13
CA LEU A 117 -2.05 -7.36 12.20
C LEU A 117 -1.44 -8.69 12.62
N SER A 118 -0.58 -9.34 11.81
CA SER A 118 0.24 -10.49 12.21
C SER A 118 -0.52 -11.54 13.07
N TYR A 119 -0.12 -11.71 14.33
CA TYR A 119 -0.71 -12.69 15.24
C TYR A 119 -2.11 -12.30 15.76
N PRO A 120 -2.49 -11.03 16.02
CA PRO A 120 -3.88 -10.66 16.29
C PRO A 120 -4.89 -11.18 15.25
N ALA A 121 -4.58 -11.04 13.96
CA ALA A 121 -5.46 -11.53 12.91
C ALA A 121 -5.59 -13.06 12.94
N LEU A 122 -4.46 -13.77 13.11
CA LEU A 122 -4.47 -15.23 13.21
C LEU A 122 -5.22 -15.71 14.46
N TRP A 123 -5.02 -15.05 15.60
CA TRP A 123 -5.72 -15.36 16.85
C TRP A 123 -7.23 -15.23 16.66
N SER A 124 -7.70 -14.09 16.15
CA SER A 124 -9.13 -13.83 15.96
C SER A 124 -9.81 -14.80 14.98
N LEU A 125 -9.07 -15.38 14.04
CA LEU A 125 -9.61 -16.37 13.09
C LEU A 125 -9.72 -17.78 13.70
N ASN A 126 -8.86 -18.11 14.68
CA ASN A 126 -8.77 -19.45 15.26
C ASN A 126 -9.49 -19.57 16.60
N GLU A 127 -9.35 -18.58 17.46
CA GLU A 127 -10.14 -18.46 18.67
C GLU A 127 -11.40 -17.69 18.33
N GLN A 128 -12.45 -18.42 17.96
CA GLN A 128 -13.80 -17.86 17.92
C GLN A 128 -14.10 -17.29 19.31
N TYR A 129 -14.27 -15.97 19.40
CA TYR A 129 -14.90 -15.31 20.55
C TYR A 129 -16.34 -15.79 20.75
#